data_AF-A0A964Y0I9-F1
#
_entry.id   AF-A0A964Y0I9-F1
#
_cell.length_a   1.000
_cell.length_b   1.000
_cell.length_c   1.000
_cell.angle_alpha   90.00
_cell.angle_beta   90.00
_cell.angle_gamma   90.00
#
_symmetry.space_group_name_H-M   'P 1'
#
loop_
_entity.id
_entity.type
_entity.pdbx_description
1 polymer ?
#
loop_
_entity_poly.entity_id
_entity_poly.type
_entity_poly.pdbx_seq_one_letter_code
_entity_poly.pdbx_strand_id
1 'polypeptide(L)'
;MICHQCQFINPSDNAFCQHCGTKLFEMVTHAEETVVAQKPVGRRANTVSNISLRIARSAWSLRWNHWWPTLVISGIAGWRFNSFWIALGVALVGLIWAFMRVSAIHRIIDQSIPVELIGKQIIAYGPANTQGVFRSPRGVLYLLSEGLYYKSFSNTDEYAFVHVNRRIAMTAKQVGGIGWITDWNRFRITYDSGEHITFTVFGAQTWAFLIALVCDDRNVIVD
;
A
#
# COMPACT_ATOMS: atom_id res chain seq x y z
N MET A 1 -31.31 -7.02 22.50
CA MET A 1 -30.46 -7.28 21.31
C MET A 1 -28.98 -7.20 21.70
N ILE A 2 -28.12 -8.04 21.13
CA ILE A 2 -26.68 -8.03 21.44
C ILE A 2 -25.95 -7.19 20.37
N CYS A 3 -25.14 -6.22 20.80
CA CYS A 3 -24.36 -5.41 19.88
C CYS A 3 -23.27 -6.25 19.20
N HIS A 4 -23.26 -6.30 17.87
CA HIS A 4 -22.25 -7.03 17.11
C HIS A 4 -20.83 -6.46 17.26
N GLN A 5 -20.70 -5.22 17.73
CA GLN A 5 -19.44 -4.50 17.82
C GLN A 5 -18.77 -4.60 19.20
N CYS A 6 -19.54 -4.58 20.28
CA CYS A 6 -19.00 -4.61 21.65
C CYS A 6 -19.58 -5.72 22.54
N GLN A 7 -20.47 -6.55 21.99
CA GLN A 7 -21.19 -7.63 22.68
C GLN A 7 -22.01 -7.21 23.92
N PHE A 8 -22.20 -5.91 24.11
CA PHE A 8 -23.07 -5.38 25.15
C PHE A 8 -24.54 -5.73 24.88
N ILE A 9 -25.23 -6.21 25.92
CA ILE A 9 -26.64 -6.62 25.84
C ILE A 9 -27.51 -5.36 26.03
N ASN A 10 -28.22 -4.98 24.97
CA ASN A 10 -29.12 -3.83 24.98
C ASN A 10 -30.59 -4.28 25.08
N PRO A 11 -31.47 -3.45 25.65
CA PRO A 11 -32.93 -3.56 25.51
C PRO A 11 -33.37 -3.73 24.05
N SER A 12 -34.49 -4.40 23.80
CA SER A 12 -34.99 -4.73 22.44
C SER A 12 -35.54 -3.55 21.66
N ASP A 13 -35.80 -2.45 22.35
CA ASP A 13 -36.43 -1.20 21.93
C ASP A 13 -35.41 -0.10 21.59
N ASN A 14 -34.12 -0.38 21.76
CA ASN A 14 -33.06 0.56 21.44
C ASN A 14 -32.58 0.42 19.98
N ALA A 15 -32.74 1.48 19.20
CA ALA A 15 -32.19 1.58 17.84
C ALA A 15 -30.64 1.68 17.81
N PHE A 16 -30.00 1.99 18.94
CA PHE A 16 -28.55 2.15 19.08
C PHE A 16 -28.02 1.48 20.34
N CYS A 17 -26.79 0.97 20.29
CA CYS A 17 -26.13 0.38 21.43
C CYS A 17 -25.76 1.45 22.47
N GLN A 18 -26.23 1.31 23.71
CA GLN A 18 -25.99 2.24 24.81
C GLN A 18 -24.51 2.38 25.17
N HIS A 19 -23.71 1.33 24.93
CA HIS A 19 -22.29 1.34 25.28
C HIS A 19 -21.37 1.97 24.21
N CYS A 20 -21.66 1.77 22.92
CA CYS A 20 -20.75 2.18 21.83
C CYS A 20 -21.42 2.99 20.72
N GLY A 21 -22.71 3.29 20.82
CA GLY A 21 -23.46 4.10 19.85
C GLY A 21 -23.78 3.41 18.52
N THR A 22 -23.38 2.16 18.31
CA THR A 22 -23.60 1.44 17.05
C THR A 22 -25.08 1.14 16.82
N LYS A 23 -25.58 1.43 15.61
CA LYS A 23 -26.98 1.15 15.23
C LYS A 23 -27.27 -0.36 15.32
N LEU A 24 -28.27 -0.71 16.11
CA LEU A 24 -28.79 -2.06 16.22
C LEU A 24 -29.83 -2.19 15.10
N PHE A 25 -29.47 -2.91 14.03
CA PHE A 25 -30.31 -3.00 12.82
C PHE A 25 -31.66 -3.63 13.14
N GLU A 26 -32.74 -2.90 12.84
CA GLU A 26 -34.08 -3.44 12.67
C GLU A 26 -34.38 -3.54 11.16
N MET A 27 -34.90 -4.68 10.72
CA MET A 27 -35.18 -5.00 9.32
C MET A 27 -36.49 -4.33 8.83
N VAL A 28 -36.67 -4.30 7.49
CA VAL A 28 -37.90 -3.98 6.70
C VAL A 28 -37.96 -2.46 6.35
N THR A 29 -37.94 -1.93 5.11
CA THR A 29 -38.21 -2.41 3.73
C THR A 29 -37.82 -1.36 2.66
N HIS A 30 -37.48 -1.85 1.46
CA HIS A 30 -37.64 -1.30 0.09
C HIS A 30 -36.91 -0.03 -0.43
N ALA A 31 -36.66 -0.07 -1.76
CA ALA A 31 -36.12 0.91 -2.74
C ALA A 31 -34.58 0.98 -2.81
N GLU A 32 -33.91 0.27 -3.73
CA GLU A 32 -33.82 0.51 -5.19
C GLU A 32 -33.07 1.81 -5.54
N GLU A 33 -31.77 1.72 -5.86
CA GLU A 33 -31.19 2.37 -7.03
C GLU A 33 -29.78 1.85 -7.36
N THR A 34 -29.71 1.24 -8.55
CA THR A 34 -28.60 1.03 -9.47
C THR A 34 -27.22 1.62 -9.15
N VAL A 35 -26.21 0.76 -8.93
CA VAL A 35 -24.82 1.00 -9.39
C VAL A 35 -24.19 -0.31 -9.86
N VAL A 36 -23.92 -0.36 -11.17
CA VAL A 36 -22.89 -1.11 -11.91
C VAL A 36 -22.26 -2.32 -11.19
N ALA A 37 -22.49 -3.50 -11.75
CA ALA A 37 -21.81 -4.74 -11.42
C ALA A 37 -20.28 -4.64 -11.56
N GLN A 38 -19.60 -4.25 -10.49
CA GLN A 38 -18.18 -4.54 -10.30
C GLN A 38 -18.06 -5.86 -9.52
N LYS A 39 -17.51 -6.86 -10.22
CA LYS A 39 -16.99 -8.14 -9.75
C LYS A 39 -16.43 -8.01 -8.31
N PRO A 40 -16.70 -8.93 -7.37
CA PRO A 40 -16.37 -8.74 -5.96
C PRO A 40 -14.85 -8.62 -5.81
N VAL A 41 -14.36 -7.38 -5.70
CA VAL A 41 -13.00 -7.09 -5.31
C VAL A 41 -12.90 -7.59 -3.88
N GLY A 42 -12.08 -8.63 -3.69
CA GLY A 42 -11.87 -9.29 -2.42
C GLY A 42 -11.69 -8.26 -1.31
N ARG A 43 -12.69 -8.19 -0.43
CA ARG A 43 -12.73 -7.33 0.74
C ARG A 43 -11.54 -7.74 1.63
N ARG A 44 -10.41 -7.06 1.48
CA ARG A 44 -9.25 -7.13 2.37
C ARG A 44 -9.08 -5.76 3.01
N ALA A 45 -9.03 -5.80 4.34
CA ALA A 45 -9.20 -4.68 5.24
C ALA A 45 -8.31 -3.46 4.89
N ASN A 46 -8.96 -2.31 4.73
CA ASN A 46 -8.54 -0.97 5.16
C ASN A 46 -9.62 0.04 4.75
N THR A 47 -10.84 -0.11 5.28
CA THR A 47 -11.91 0.86 5.03
C THR A 47 -12.67 1.16 6.31
N VAL A 48 -12.21 2.16 7.08
CA VAL A 48 -13.15 3.08 7.71
C VAL A 48 -13.75 3.88 6.54
N SER A 49 -14.80 3.33 5.92
CA SER A 49 -15.67 3.94 4.88
C SER A 49 -15.05 4.73 3.71
N ASN A 50 -13.72 4.79 3.56
CA ASN A 50 -13.04 5.62 2.58
C ASN A 50 -12.50 4.76 1.44
N ILE A 51 -12.90 5.12 0.22
CA ILE A 51 -12.39 4.60 -1.04
C ILE A 51 -10.93 5.05 -1.14
N SER A 52 -10.02 4.30 -0.52
CA SER A 52 -8.58 4.60 -0.56
C SER A 52 -7.91 3.87 -1.71
N LEU A 53 -7.02 4.55 -2.44
CA LEU A 53 -6.32 3.98 -3.57
C LEU A 53 -5.11 3.15 -3.11
N ARG A 54 -5.16 1.84 -3.33
CA ARG A 54 -4.01 0.96 -3.10
C ARG A 54 -3.04 1.04 -4.27
N ILE A 55 -1.87 1.67 -4.06
CA ILE A 55 -0.77 1.73 -5.02
C ILE A 55 0.15 0.53 -4.80
N ALA A 56 -0.30 -0.64 -5.26
CA ALA A 56 0.49 -1.86 -5.24
C ALA A 56 0.16 -2.73 -6.45
N ARG A 57 1.15 -3.45 -6.98
CA ARG A 57 0.93 -4.45 -8.03
C ARG A 57 0.21 -5.68 -7.50
N SER A 58 -0.45 -6.40 -8.40
CA SER A 58 -1.03 -7.70 -8.08
C SER A 58 0.05 -8.70 -7.67
N ALA A 59 -0.26 -9.58 -6.70
CA ALA A 59 0.65 -10.65 -6.28
C ALA A 59 1.16 -11.48 -7.46
N TRP A 60 0.28 -11.75 -8.43
CA TRP A 60 0.63 -12.51 -9.63
C TRP A 60 1.71 -11.82 -10.47
N SER A 61 1.51 -10.53 -10.80
CA SER A 61 2.48 -9.76 -11.58
C SER A 61 3.85 -9.64 -10.89
N LEU A 62 3.86 -9.42 -9.57
CA LEU A 62 5.08 -9.34 -8.77
C LEU A 62 5.86 -10.67 -8.75
N ARG A 63 5.15 -11.80 -8.70
CA ARG A 63 5.77 -13.13 -8.74
C ARG A 63 6.46 -13.36 -10.08
N TRP A 64 5.78 -13.01 -11.17
CA TRP A 64 6.35 -13.12 -12.52
C TRP A 64 7.62 -12.29 -12.68
N ASN A 65 7.63 -11.03 -12.20
CA ASN A 65 8.81 -10.18 -12.26
C ASN A 65 10.02 -10.74 -11.50
N HIS A 66 9.79 -11.41 -10.36
CA HIS A 66 10.88 -12.02 -9.60
C HIS A 66 11.32 -13.36 -10.20
N TRP A 67 10.40 -14.09 -10.83
CA TRP A 67 10.70 -15.42 -11.38
C TRP A 67 11.37 -15.34 -12.76
N TRP A 68 10.98 -14.39 -13.62
CA TRP A 68 11.49 -14.26 -14.98
C TRP A 68 13.03 -14.20 -15.07
N PRO A 69 13.76 -13.36 -14.31
CA PRO A 69 15.22 -13.33 -14.36
C PRO A 69 15.84 -14.67 -13.96
N THR A 70 15.23 -15.38 -13.01
CA THR A 70 15.72 -16.69 -12.55
C THR A 70 15.51 -17.78 -13.60
N LEU A 71 14.46 -17.68 -14.44
CA LEU A 71 14.27 -18.57 -15.58
C LEU A 71 15.33 -18.35 -16.65
N VAL A 72 15.71 -17.09 -16.92
CA VAL A 72 16.80 -16.78 -17.85
C VAL A 72 18.13 -17.36 -17.34
N ILE A 73 18.44 -17.17 -16.05
CA ILE A 73 19.64 -17.74 -15.42
C ILE A 73 19.60 -19.28 -15.45
N SER A 74 18.45 -19.88 -15.20
CA SER A 74 18.23 -21.32 -15.29
C SER A 74 18.53 -21.86 -16.70
N GLY A 75 18.06 -21.17 -17.75
CA GLY A 75 18.34 -21.53 -19.14
C GLY A 75 19.84 -21.46 -19.48
N ILE A 76 20.52 -20.39 -19.04
CA ILE A 76 21.97 -20.22 -19.24
C ILE A 76 22.75 -21.33 -18.49
N ALA A 77 22.37 -21.64 -17.25
CA ALA A 77 22.99 -22.70 -16.46
C ALA A 77 22.77 -24.09 -17.10
N GLY A 78 21.55 -24.36 -17.56
CA GLY A 78 21.22 -25.60 -18.27
C GLY A 78 22.08 -25.80 -19.52
N TRP A 79 22.25 -24.73 -20.31
CA TRP A 79 23.11 -24.75 -21.50
C TRP A 79 24.59 -24.92 -21.14
N ARG A 80 25.10 -24.18 -20.15
CA ARG A 80 26.52 -24.17 -19.76
C ARG A 80 27.00 -25.48 -19.12
N PHE A 81 26.14 -26.16 -18.39
CA PHE A 81 26.46 -27.40 -17.68
C PHE A 81 25.86 -28.65 -18.35
N ASN A 82 25.10 -28.48 -19.45
CA ASN A 82 24.39 -29.53 -20.18
C ASN A 82 23.60 -30.49 -19.25
N SER A 83 23.01 -29.94 -18.19
CA SER A 83 22.35 -30.71 -17.14
C SER A 83 20.97 -30.15 -16.83
N PHE A 84 19.94 -30.97 -17.08
CA PHE A 84 18.55 -30.64 -16.80
C PHE A 84 18.30 -30.40 -15.31
N TRP A 85 18.93 -31.19 -14.43
CA TRP A 85 18.74 -31.09 -12.98
C TRP A 85 19.26 -29.76 -12.41
N ILE A 86 20.34 -29.24 -12.98
CA ILE A 86 20.88 -27.92 -12.59
C ILE A 86 19.91 -26.82 -13.02
N ALA A 87 19.40 -26.87 -14.25
CA ALA A 87 18.41 -25.91 -14.73
C ALA A 87 17.14 -25.94 -13.86
N LEU A 88 16.61 -27.14 -13.58
CA LEU A 88 15.42 -27.32 -12.75
C LEU A 88 15.65 -26.81 -11.31
N GLY A 89 16.80 -27.12 -10.71
CA GLY A 89 17.16 -26.65 -9.37
C GLY A 89 17.18 -25.13 -9.26
N VAL A 90 17.82 -24.45 -10.23
CA VAL A 90 17.86 -22.97 -10.27
C VAL A 90 16.46 -22.39 -10.45
N ALA A 91 15.64 -22.96 -11.32
CA ALA A 91 14.26 -22.50 -11.55
C ALA A 91 13.38 -22.65 -10.31
N LEU A 92 13.52 -23.76 -9.56
CA LEU A 92 12.78 -24.01 -8.32
C LEU A 92 13.21 -23.07 -7.20
N VAL A 93 14.51 -22.85 -7.01
CA VAL A 93 15.03 -21.89 -6.03
C VAL A 93 14.50 -20.48 -6.36
N GLY A 94 14.51 -20.10 -7.64
CA GLY A 94 13.94 -18.83 -8.10
C GLY A 94 12.44 -18.70 -7.84
N LEU A 95 11.68 -19.78 -8.05
CA LEU A 95 10.24 -19.82 -7.77
C LEU A 95 9.96 -19.63 -6.28
N ILE A 96 10.66 -20.37 -5.41
CA ILE A 96 10.53 -20.26 -3.95
C ILE A 96 10.86 -18.83 -3.49
N TRP A 97 11.96 -18.28 -4.00
CA TRP A 97 12.37 -16.90 -3.72
C TRP A 97 11.29 -15.89 -4.11
N ALA A 98 10.71 -16.02 -5.32
CA ALA A 98 9.63 -15.16 -5.78
C ALA A 98 8.39 -15.24 -4.86
N PHE A 99 7.99 -16.45 -4.46
CA PHE A 99 6.86 -16.63 -3.55
C PHE A 99 7.10 -16.03 -2.16
N MET A 100 8.28 -16.26 -1.57
CA MET A 100 8.65 -15.72 -0.27
C MET A 100 8.67 -14.18 -0.29
N ARG A 101 9.31 -13.58 -1.30
CA ARG A 101 9.42 -12.12 -1.44
C ARG A 101 8.05 -11.47 -1.61
N VAL A 102 7.20 -12.00 -2.49
CA VAL A 102 5.87 -11.42 -2.71
C VAL A 102 4.96 -11.57 -1.50
N SER A 103 5.05 -12.69 -0.80
CA SER A 103 4.28 -12.91 0.43
C SER A 103 4.70 -11.94 1.53
N ALA A 104 6.00 -11.66 1.67
CA ALA A 104 6.49 -10.63 2.59
C ALA A 104 5.94 -9.23 2.27
N ILE A 105 5.90 -8.84 0.99
CA ILE A 105 5.36 -7.54 0.56
C ILE A 105 3.86 -7.44 0.86
N HIS A 106 3.08 -8.48 0.53
CA HIS A 106 1.63 -8.47 0.77
C HIS A 106 1.30 -8.50 2.26
N ARG A 107 2.09 -9.21 3.06
CA ARG A 107 1.93 -9.22 4.52
C ARG A 107 2.05 -7.82 5.12
N ILE A 108 2.89 -6.96 4.55
CA ILE A 108 3.07 -5.56 4.99
C ILE A 108 1.86 -4.70 4.57
N ILE A 109 1.36 -4.88 3.34
CA ILE A 109 0.24 -4.07 2.82
C ILE A 109 -1.09 -4.43 3.49
N ASP A 110 -1.30 -5.72 3.76
CA ASP A 110 -2.54 -6.24 4.34
C ASP A 110 -2.55 -6.10 5.89
N GLN A 111 -1.62 -5.33 6.49
CA GLN A 111 -1.67 -5.00 7.92
C GLN A 111 -2.76 -3.99 8.23
N SER A 112 -3.28 -4.05 9.45
CA SER A 112 -4.26 -3.10 9.96
C SER A 112 -3.73 -1.68 9.96
N ILE A 113 -4.61 -0.72 9.66
CA ILE A 113 -4.33 0.71 9.77
C ILE A 113 -3.72 1.00 11.15
N PRO A 114 -2.60 1.74 11.22
CA PRO A 114 -1.99 2.11 12.47
C PRO A 114 -2.91 3.07 13.25
N VAL A 115 -2.92 2.97 14.57
CA VAL A 115 -3.85 3.72 15.46
C VAL A 115 -3.79 5.23 15.25
N GLU A 116 -2.63 5.74 14.84
CA GLU A 116 -2.33 7.14 14.57
C GLU A 116 -3.05 7.70 13.33
N LEU A 117 -3.57 6.81 12.46
CA LEU A 117 -4.30 7.13 11.23
C LEU A 117 -5.80 6.83 11.35
N ILE A 118 -6.28 6.31 12.49
CA ILE A 118 -7.70 6.05 12.70
C ILE A 118 -8.45 7.39 12.69
N GLY A 119 -9.52 7.45 11.88
CA GLY A 119 -10.32 8.66 11.73
C GLY A 119 -9.76 9.68 10.73
N LYS A 120 -8.58 9.44 10.15
CA LYS A 120 -8.03 10.31 9.09
C LYS A 120 -8.42 9.82 7.70
N GLN A 121 -8.59 10.75 6.76
CA GLN A 121 -8.91 10.43 5.37
C GLN A 121 -7.66 9.99 4.61
N ILE A 122 -7.59 8.70 4.28
CA ILE A 122 -6.50 8.12 3.50
C ILE A 122 -6.87 8.18 2.02
N ILE A 123 -6.06 8.89 1.23
CA ILE A 123 -6.23 9.05 -0.21
C ILE A 123 -5.59 7.87 -0.94
N ALA A 124 -4.34 7.55 -0.58
CA ALA A 124 -3.61 6.45 -1.18
C ALA A 124 -2.66 5.78 -0.18
N TYR A 125 -2.38 4.50 -0.39
CA TYR A 125 -1.40 3.78 0.41
C TYR A 125 -0.65 2.71 -0.40
N GLY A 126 0.59 2.41 -0.01
CA GLY A 126 1.40 1.41 -0.71
C GLY A 126 2.70 1.07 0.02
N PRO A 127 3.37 -0.02 -0.37
CA PRO A 127 4.59 -0.46 0.29
C PRO A 127 5.76 0.47 -0.03
N ALA A 128 6.60 0.75 0.96
CA ALA A 128 7.71 1.70 0.85
C ALA A 128 8.94 1.30 1.68
N ASN A 129 10.09 1.91 1.37
CA ASN A 129 11.33 1.82 2.16
C ASN A 129 12.16 3.10 2.02
N THR A 130 12.97 3.43 3.01
CA THR A 130 13.98 4.50 2.98
C THR A 130 15.39 4.01 2.58
N GLN A 131 15.67 2.71 2.68
CA GLN A 131 17.00 2.12 2.50
C GLN A 131 17.40 1.83 1.03
N GLY A 132 16.54 2.12 0.06
CA GLY A 132 16.85 2.05 -1.38
C GLY A 132 16.16 0.93 -2.17
N VAL A 133 16.46 0.87 -3.47
CA VAL A 133 15.73 0.11 -4.52
C VAL A 133 15.88 -1.41 -4.41
N PHE A 134 17.03 -1.90 -3.94
CA PHE A 134 17.32 -3.33 -3.88
C PHE A 134 16.88 -3.99 -2.56
N ARG A 135 16.46 -3.19 -1.57
CA ARG A 135 15.97 -3.69 -0.29
C ARG A 135 14.47 -3.95 -0.37
N SER A 136 13.98 -4.96 0.33
CA SER A 136 12.54 -5.19 0.46
C SER A 136 11.86 -3.97 1.05
N PRO A 137 10.59 -3.68 0.70
CA PRO A 137 9.79 -2.78 1.51
C PRO A 137 9.71 -3.31 2.94
N ARG A 138 9.79 -2.38 3.87
CA ARG A 138 9.70 -2.63 5.32
C ARG A 138 8.61 -1.81 5.98
N GLY A 139 8.01 -0.87 5.25
CA GLY A 139 6.95 -0.02 5.73
C GLY A 139 5.84 0.16 4.72
N VAL A 140 4.81 0.88 5.17
CA VAL A 140 3.74 1.38 4.32
C VAL A 140 3.78 2.89 4.34
N LEU A 141 3.66 3.47 3.15
CA LEU A 141 3.47 4.89 2.93
C LEU A 141 1.98 5.15 2.74
N TYR A 142 1.50 6.20 3.38
CA TYR A 142 0.13 6.68 3.35
C TYR A 142 0.13 8.14 2.90
N LEU A 143 -0.69 8.45 1.91
CA LEU A 143 -1.03 9.82 1.52
C LEU A 143 -2.37 10.18 2.13
N LEU A 144 -2.37 11.24 2.93
CA LEU A 144 -3.54 11.83 3.56
C LEU A 144 -3.75 13.26 3.05
N SER A 145 -4.94 13.81 3.28
CA SER A 145 -5.26 15.20 2.95
C SER A 145 -4.34 16.21 3.66
N GLU A 146 -3.87 15.85 4.86
CA GLU A 146 -2.99 16.67 5.70
C GLU A 146 -1.49 16.52 5.39
N GLY A 147 -1.10 15.48 4.63
CA GLY A 147 0.32 15.20 4.38
C GLY A 147 0.62 13.74 4.11
N LEU A 148 1.90 13.40 4.17
CA LEU A 148 2.43 12.08 3.90
C LEU A 148 2.90 11.42 5.20
N TYR A 149 2.55 10.16 5.38
CA TYR A 149 2.85 9.40 6.58
C TYR A 149 3.52 8.08 6.19
N TYR A 150 4.70 7.82 6.74
CA TYR A 150 5.43 6.57 6.57
C TYR A 150 5.56 5.87 7.91
N LYS A 151 5.18 4.59 7.94
CA LYS A 151 5.38 3.71 9.10
C LYS A 151 6.24 2.53 8.68
N SER A 152 7.41 2.38 9.30
CA SER A 152 8.21 1.17 9.17
C SER A 152 7.79 0.12 10.20
N PHE A 153 7.86 -1.14 9.81
CA PHE A 153 7.61 -2.31 10.67
C PHE A 153 8.92 -3.02 11.05
N SER A 154 10.07 -2.45 10.72
CA SER A 154 11.38 -3.02 11.02
C SER A 154 12.11 -2.20 12.08
N ASN A 155 12.60 -2.86 13.14
CA ASN A 155 13.39 -2.22 14.20
C ASN A 155 14.79 -1.75 13.72
N THR A 156 15.18 -2.11 12.50
CA THR A 156 16.49 -1.78 11.89
C THR A 156 16.46 -0.56 10.99
N ASP A 157 15.27 0.02 10.75
CA ASP A 157 15.18 1.22 9.93
C ASP A 157 15.41 2.43 10.83
N GLU A 158 16.32 3.32 10.40
CA GLU A 158 16.67 4.56 11.11
C GLU A 158 15.45 5.48 11.34
N TYR A 159 14.41 5.29 10.52
CA TYR A 159 13.15 6.00 10.62
C TYR A 159 11.98 5.01 10.79
N ALA A 160 11.61 4.77 12.05
CA ALA A 160 10.43 3.95 12.38
C ALA A 160 9.11 4.64 12.00
N PHE A 161 9.10 5.98 12.07
CA PHE A 161 7.93 6.81 11.81
C PHE A 161 8.38 8.14 11.19
N VAL A 162 7.79 8.50 10.05
CA VAL A 162 8.02 9.81 9.41
C VAL A 162 6.67 10.41 9.04
N HIS A 163 6.39 11.60 9.55
CA HIS A 163 5.24 12.39 9.17
C HIS A 163 5.75 13.67 8.49
N VAL A 164 5.37 13.82 7.23
CA VAL A 164 5.63 15.01 6.42
C VAL A 164 4.30 15.77 6.34
N ASN A 165 4.23 16.98 6.91
CA ASN A 165 3.01 17.79 6.90
C ASN A 165 2.89 18.58 5.59
N ARG A 166 1.72 18.60 4.95
CA ARG A 166 1.43 19.32 3.69
C ARG A 166 1.70 20.82 3.77
N ARG A 167 1.60 21.43 4.95
CA ARG A 167 1.84 22.87 5.14
C ARG A 167 3.28 23.28 4.87
N ILE A 168 4.22 22.34 4.89
CA ILE A 168 5.61 22.54 4.46
C ILE A 168 5.63 22.09 3.01
N ALA A 169 5.74 23.02 2.05
CA ALA A 169 5.47 22.70 0.65
C ALA A 169 6.38 21.56 0.18
N MET A 170 5.73 20.55 -0.39
CA MET A 170 6.38 19.33 -0.83
C MET A 170 6.49 19.36 -2.34
N THR A 171 7.71 19.43 -2.86
CA THR A 171 7.92 19.01 -4.24
C THR A 171 8.36 17.55 -4.24
N ALA A 172 7.51 16.69 -4.82
CA ALA A 172 7.82 15.28 -5.01
C ALA A 172 8.33 15.06 -6.43
N LYS A 173 9.56 14.53 -6.55
CA LYS A 173 10.16 14.18 -7.85
C LYS A 173 10.68 12.76 -7.84
N GLN A 174 10.50 12.05 -8.95
CA GLN A 174 11.19 10.78 -9.18
C GLN A 174 12.67 11.08 -9.48
N VAL A 175 13.60 10.57 -8.67
CA VAL A 175 15.04 10.84 -8.79
C VAL A 175 15.79 9.67 -9.43
N GLY A 176 15.23 8.45 -9.35
CA GLY A 176 15.85 7.30 -9.98
C GLY A 176 15.03 6.03 -9.81
N GLY A 177 15.42 4.98 -10.52
CA GLY A 177 14.76 3.69 -10.50
C GLY A 177 15.13 2.88 -11.72
N ILE A 178 15.15 1.55 -11.59
CA ILE A 178 15.46 0.64 -12.70
C ILE A 178 14.14 0.11 -13.23
N GLY A 179 13.40 0.95 -13.96
CA GLY A 179 12.01 0.69 -14.37
C GLY A 179 11.81 -0.59 -15.21
N TRP A 180 12.87 -1.20 -15.73
CA TRP A 180 12.83 -2.43 -16.52
C TRP A 180 13.06 -3.72 -15.69
N ILE A 181 13.67 -3.62 -14.51
CA ILE A 181 13.92 -4.78 -13.62
C ILE A 181 13.02 -4.71 -12.38
N THR A 182 12.82 -3.50 -11.85
CA THR A 182 12.12 -3.28 -10.60
C THR A 182 11.21 -2.07 -10.76
N ASP A 183 9.90 -2.24 -10.55
CA ASP A 183 8.95 -1.11 -10.49
C ASP A 183 9.14 -0.22 -9.23
N TRP A 184 10.20 -0.51 -8.46
CA TRP A 184 10.64 0.23 -7.29
C TRP A 184 11.46 1.44 -7.75
N ASN A 185 10.88 2.61 -7.52
CA ASN A 185 11.47 3.87 -7.92
C ASN A 185 11.73 4.73 -6.67
N ARG A 186 12.90 5.38 -6.66
CA ARG A 186 13.23 6.40 -5.67
C ARG A 186 12.47 7.67 -6.02
N PHE A 187 11.64 8.11 -5.09
CA PHE A 187 11.04 9.43 -5.13
C PHE A 187 11.57 10.24 -3.95
N ARG A 188 11.90 11.49 -4.23
CA ARG A 188 12.42 12.44 -3.26
C ARG A 188 11.34 13.47 -2.99
N ILE A 189 11.15 13.76 -1.72
CA ILE A 189 10.33 14.86 -1.24
C ILE A 189 11.30 15.93 -0.76
N THR A 190 11.19 17.12 -1.32
CA THR A 190 11.95 18.28 -0.89
C THR A 190 11.03 19.22 -0.12
N TYR A 191 11.50 19.64 1.07
CA TYR A 191 10.85 20.62 1.92
C TYR A 191 11.26 22.04 1.53
N ASP A 192 10.47 23.04 1.92
CA ASP A 192 10.81 24.46 1.78
C ASP A 192 12.13 24.84 2.48
N SER A 193 12.54 24.09 3.51
CA SER A 193 13.82 24.26 4.19
C SER A 193 15.04 23.82 3.37
N GLY A 194 14.85 23.19 2.21
CA GLY A 194 15.90 22.58 1.40
C GLY A 194 16.31 21.18 1.85
N GLU A 195 15.78 20.70 2.98
CA GLU A 195 15.93 19.30 3.38
C GLU A 195 15.18 18.38 2.42
N HIS A 196 15.61 17.13 2.33
CA HIS A 196 14.95 16.16 1.48
C HIS A 196 14.97 14.76 2.08
N ILE A 197 13.83 14.07 1.97
CA ILE A 197 13.73 12.67 2.31
C ILE A 197 13.51 11.87 1.05
N THR A 198 14.28 10.80 0.90
CA THR A 198 14.16 9.90 -0.24
C THR A 198 13.49 8.61 0.22
N PHE A 199 12.43 8.25 -0.48
CA PHE A 199 11.69 7.02 -0.28
C PHE A 199 11.76 6.20 -1.57
N THR A 200 11.71 4.89 -1.43
CA THR A 200 11.59 3.94 -2.53
C THR A 200 10.20 3.35 -2.47
N VAL A 201 9.39 3.59 -3.50
CA VAL A 201 8.01 3.11 -3.60
C VAL A 201 7.75 2.42 -4.91
N PHE A 202 6.68 1.64 -4.93
CA PHE A 202 6.06 1.18 -6.14
C PHE A 202 5.39 2.35 -6.88
N GLY A 203 5.71 2.54 -8.17
CA GLY A 203 5.00 3.52 -9.00
C GLY A 203 5.21 4.99 -8.61
N ALA A 204 6.46 5.42 -8.43
CA ALA A 204 6.81 6.79 -8.02
C ALA A 204 6.14 7.92 -8.83
N GLN A 205 5.85 7.70 -10.11
CA GLN A 205 5.15 8.69 -10.94
C GLN A 205 3.72 8.93 -10.45
N THR A 206 3.00 7.87 -10.09
CA THR A 206 1.66 7.96 -9.50
C THR A 206 1.70 8.71 -8.18
N TRP A 207 2.71 8.44 -7.35
CA TRP A 207 2.90 9.18 -6.10
C TRP A 207 3.19 10.66 -6.34
N ALA A 208 4.09 11.00 -7.27
CA ALA A 208 4.39 12.38 -7.60
C ALA A 208 3.16 13.12 -8.16
N PHE A 209 2.38 12.46 -9.02
CA PHE A 209 1.13 13.01 -9.56
C PHE A 209 0.08 13.24 -8.47
N LEU A 210 -0.13 12.27 -7.57
CA LEU A 210 -1.09 12.42 -6.47
C LEU A 210 -0.66 13.51 -5.48
N ILE A 211 0.63 13.60 -5.17
CA ILE A 211 1.15 14.67 -4.32
C ILE A 211 0.98 16.02 -5.00
N ALA A 212 1.25 16.12 -6.30
CA ALA A 212 1.00 17.35 -7.06
C ALA A 212 -0.49 17.73 -7.02
N LEU A 213 -1.40 16.79 -7.30
CA LEU A 213 -2.84 17.02 -7.24
C LEU A 213 -3.30 17.50 -5.86
N VAL A 214 -2.83 16.85 -4.79
CA VAL A 214 -3.14 17.26 -3.43
C VAL A 214 -2.49 18.60 -3.10
N CYS A 215 -1.32 18.95 -3.63
CA CYS A 215 -0.64 20.22 -3.33
C CYS A 215 -1.13 21.41 -4.19
N ASP A 216 -1.70 21.16 -5.37
CA ASP A 216 -2.15 22.15 -6.37
C ASP A 216 -3.59 22.65 -6.14
N ASP A 217 -4.30 22.13 -5.13
CA ASP A 217 -5.50 22.74 -4.52
C ASP A 217 -5.28 24.18 -4.01
N ARG A 218 -4.08 24.76 -4.19
CA ARG A 218 -3.79 26.19 -4.00
C ARG A 218 -4.17 27.07 -5.20
N ASN A 219 -4.63 26.51 -6.32
CA ASN A 219 -5.00 27.28 -7.52
C ASN A 219 -6.47 27.12 -7.98
N VAL A 220 -7.33 26.44 -7.23
CA VAL A 220 -8.79 26.52 -7.49
C VAL A 220 -9.36 27.72 -6.72
N ILE A 221 -8.97 28.92 -7.16
CA ILE A 221 -9.84 30.08 -7.04
C ILE A 221 -10.87 29.90 -8.15
N VAL A 222 -12.08 29.54 -7.76
CA VAL A 222 -13.26 29.67 -8.62
C VAL A 222 -13.51 31.17 -8.72
N ASP A 223 -13.22 31.74 -9.89
CA ASP A 223 -13.87 33.00 -10.30
C ASP A 223 -15.37 32.75 -10.54
#